data_AF-A0A060Y6M4-F1
#
_entry.id   AF-A0A060Y6M4-F1
#
_cell.length_a   1.000
_cell.length_b   1.000
_cell.length_c   1.000
_cell.angle_alpha   90.00
_cell.angle_beta   90.00
_cell.angle_gamma   90.00
#
_symmetry.space_group_name_H-M   'P 1'
#
loop_
_entity.id
_entity.type
_entity.pdbx_description
1 polymer ?
#
loop_
_entity_poly.entity_id
_entity_poly.type
_entity_poly.pdbx_seq_one_letter_code
_entity_poly.pdbx_strand_id
1 'polypeptide(L)'
;MAAGSGAVSGHGGRGALEATLDRRFQGVSNTMESIQGLSTWCIENKKYHSLIVRYWMKWLKKSDTNHRLNLFYLANDVIQNCKRKNAIVYRSAFAEVLPNAALMVK
;
A
#
# COMPACT_ATOMS: atom_id res chain seq x y z
N MET A 1 45.05 11.55 -16.96
CA MET A 1 44.43 12.07 -15.72
C MET A 1 42.92 11.89 -15.83
N ALA A 2 42.32 11.27 -14.80
CA ALA A 2 40.93 11.35 -14.28
C ALA A 2 39.74 11.33 -15.28
N ALA A 3 38.88 10.30 -15.31
CA ALA A 3 37.77 9.98 -14.37
C ALA A 3 36.59 10.97 -14.47
N GLY A 4 35.32 10.57 -14.60
CA GLY A 4 34.75 9.24 -14.47
C GLY A 4 33.31 9.14 -14.99
N SER A 5 32.88 7.89 -15.12
CA SER A 5 31.52 7.47 -15.44
C SER A 5 30.56 7.85 -14.30
N GLY A 6 29.68 8.81 -14.54
CA GLY A 6 28.53 9.07 -13.69
C GLY A 6 27.39 8.14 -14.08
N ALA A 7 27.24 7.01 -13.37
CA ALA A 7 26.07 6.17 -13.46
C ALA A 7 24.83 6.97 -13.00
N VAL A 8 23.94 7.32 -13.93
CA VAL A 8 22.65 7.93 -13.60
C VAL A 8 21.80 6.91 -12.87
N SER A 9 21.71 7.12 -11.56
CA SER A 9 21.03 6.23 -10.63
C SER A 9 19.52 6.19 -10.93
N GLY A 10 18.96 4.98 -11.09
CA GLY A 10 17.55 4.70 -11.41
C GLY A 10 16.54 5.04 -10.32
N HIS A 11 16.60 6.25 -9.75
CA HIS A 11 15.76 6.71 -8.64
C HIS A 11 14.43 7.34 -9.07
N GLY A 12 14.23 7.67 -10.35
CA GLY A 12 13.02 8.35 -10.81
C GLY A 12 11.72 7.54 -10.63
N GLY A 13 11.78 6.21 -10.77
CA GLY A 13 10.60 5.35 -10.67
C GLY A 13 10.11 5.09 -9.24
N ARG A 14 11.01 5.05 -8.25
CA ARG A 14 10.64 4.77 -6.85
C ARG A 14 9.96 5.98 -6.20
N GLY A 15 10.50 7.18 -6.39
CA GLY A 15 9.91 8.40 -5.84
C GLY A 15 8.49 8.67 -6.39
N ALA A 16 8.27 8.41 -7.68
CA ALA A 16 6.95 8.55 -8.30
C ALA A 16 5.91 7.57 -7.72
N LEU A 17 6.32 6.32 -7.44
CA LEU A 17 5.47 5.32 -6.82
C LEU A 17 5.12 5.71 -5.37
N GLU A 18 6.10 6.18 -4.60
CA GLU A 18 5.90 6.62 -3.22
C GLU A 18 4.94 7.80 -3.12
N ALA A 19 5.08 8.80 -4.00
CA ALA A 19 4.12 9.92 -4.09
C ALA A 19 2.71 9.45 -4.46
N THR A 20 2.60 8.46 -5.37
CA THR A 20 1.33 7.86 -5.74
C THR A 20 0.68 7.12 -4.56
N LEU A 21 1.47 6.39 -3.77
CA LEU A 21 1.00 5.71 -2.56
C LEU A 21 0.51 6.72 -1.53
N ASP A 22 1.28 7.78 -1.27
CA ASP A 22 0.86 8.82 -0.33
C ASP A 22 -0.48 9.45 -0.76
N ARG A 23 -0.65 9.81 -2.03
CA ARG A 23 -1.93 10.35 -2.54
C ARG A 23 -3.08 9.36 -2.42
N ARG A 24 -2.86 8.10 -2.78
CA ARG A 24 -3.90 7.05 -2.77
C ARG A 24 -4.37 6.73 -1.35
N PHE A 25 -3.45 6.54 -0.42
CA PHE A 25 -3.82 6.26 0.96
C PHE A 25 -4.40 7.49 1.65
N GLN A 26 -3.95 8.71 1.33
CA GLN A 26 -4.59 9.92 1.83
C GLN A 26 -6.05 10.04 1.40
N GLY A 27 -6.34 9.69 0.14
CA GLY A 27 -7.64 9.89 -0.49
C GLY A 27 -8.64 8.76 -0.31
N VAL A 28 -8.28 7.66 0.38
CA VAL A 28 -9.22 6.56 0.57
C VAL A 28 -10.38 7.00 1.48
N SER A 29 -11.59 6.70 1.05
CA SER A 29 -12.84 7.03 1.76
C SER A 29 -13.59 5.75 2.13
N ASN A 30 -14.74 5.92 2.79
CA ASN A 30 -15.63 4.82 3.16
C ASN A 30 -16.54 4.35 2.02
N THR A 31 -16.41 4.90 0.80
CA THR A 31 -17.25 4.48 -0.33
C THR A 31 -16.69 3.21 -0.98
N MET A 32 -17.59 2.38 -1.49
CA MET A 32 -17.24 1.12 -2.13
C MET A 32 -16.34 1.35 -3.35
N GLU A 33 -16.62 2.39 -4.13
CA GLU A 33 -15.85 2.74 -5.34
C GLU A 33 -14.40 3.12 -4.98
N SER A 34 -14.21 3.87 -3.89
CA SER A 34 -12.88 4.30 -3.41
C SER A 34 -12.06 3.10 -2.95
N ILE A 35 -12.66 2.22 -2.14
CA ILE A 35 -12.02 1.02 -1.60
C ILE A 35 -11.67 0.05 -2.73
N GLN A 36 -12.63 -0.28 -3.60
CA GLN A 36 -12.43 -1.24 -4.68
C GLN A 36 -11.48 -0.72 -5.76
N GLY A 37 -11.55 0.57 -6.09
CA GLY A 37 -10.64 1.20 -7.04
C GLY A 37 -9.19 1.13 -6.55
N LEU A 38 -8.95 1.41 -5.27
CA LEU A 38 -7.62 1.31 -4.69
C LEU A 38 -7.16 -0.15 -4.50
N SER A 39 -8.06 -1.04 -4.09
CA SER A 39 -7.76 -2.48 -3.97
C SER A 39 -7.33 -3.09 -5.31
N THR A 40 -8.07 -2.77 -6.38
CA THR A 40 -7.74 -3.19 -7.75
C THR A 40 -6.36 -2.70 -8.14
N TRP A 41 -6.06 -1.42 -7.90
CA TRP A 41 -4.74 -0.87 -8.19
C TRP A 41 -3.63 -1.57 -7.39
N CYS A 42 -3.84 -1.87 -6.11
CA CYS A 42 -2.89 -2.63 -5.30
C CYS A 42 -2.62 -4.02 -5.93
N ILE A 43 -3.67 -4.73 -6.32
CA ILE A 43 -3.57 -6.07 -6.93
C ILE A 43 -2.81 -6.02 -8.26
N GLU A 44 -3.09 -5.04 -9.12
CA GLU A 44 -2.37 -4.83 -10.39
C GLU A 44 -0.87 -4.53 -10.16
N ASN A 45 -0.56 -3.83 -9.07
CA ASN A 45 0.79 -3.45 -8.68
C ASN A 45 1.44 -4.44 -7.70
N LYS A 46 1.01 -5.72 -7.69
CA LYS A 46 1.50 -6.77 -6.76
C LYS A 46 3.02 -6.95 -6.72
N LYS A 47 3.77 -6.58 -7.77
CA LYS A 47 5.25 -6.54 -7.76
C LYS A 47 5.83 -5.62 -6.67
N TYR A 48 5.04 -4.67 -6.17
CA TYR A 48 5.41 -3.73 -5.13
C TYR A 48 4.68 -3.99 -3.81
N HIS A 49 4.15 -5.21 -3.60
CA HIS A 49 3.32 -5.55 -2.43
C HIS A 49 3.97 -5.13 -1.09
N SER A 50 5.26 -5.40 -0.89
CA SER A 50 5.96 -5.05 0.35
C SER A 50 6.02 -3.54 0.59
N LEU A 51 6.15 -2.73 -0.47
CA LEU A 51 6.15 -1.27 -0.36
C LEU A 51 4.74 -0.75 -0.08
N ILE A 52 3.74 -1.30 -0.76
CA ILE A 52 2.32 -0.95 -0.60
C ILE A 52 1.87 -1.22 0.84
N VAL A 53 2.15 -2.41 1.39
CA VAL A 53 1.80 -2.76 2.77
C VAL A 53 2.55 -1.89 3.80
N ARG A 54 3.81 -1.56 3.53
CA ARG A 54 4.59 -0.65 4.39
C ARG A 54 3.99 0.76 4.41
N TYR A 55 3.57 1.29 3.26
CA TYR A 55 2.94 2.61 3.17
C TYR A 55 1.53 2.62 3.76
N TRP A 56 0.78 1.53 3.60
CA TRP A 56 -0.50 1.35 4.30
C TRP A 56 -0.31 1.47 5.82
N MET A 57 0.70 0.79 6.39
CA MET A 57 1.02 0.87 7.81
C MET A 57 1.51 2.27 8.23
N LYS A 58 2.31 2.95 7.38
CA LYS A 58 2.74 4.35 7.58
C LYS A 58 1.52 5.27 7.70
N TRP A 59 0.52 5.11 6.82
CA TRP A 59 -0.70 5.91 6.86
C TRP A 59 -1.56 5.56 8.07
N LEU A 60 -1.77 4.28 8.35
CA LEU A 60 -2.52 3.83 9.52
C LEU A 60 -2.02 4.47 10.82
N LYS A 61 -0.69 4.55 10.99
CA LYS A 61 -0.05 5.12 12.18
C LYS A 61 -0.34 6.60 12.40
N LYS A 62 -0.48 7.39 11.34
CA LYS A 62 -0.68 8.85 11.42
C LYS A 62 -2.15 9.29 11.29
N SER A 63 -3.04 8.38 10.89
CA SER A 63 -4.45 8.66 10.66
C SER A 63 -5.29 8.60 11.94
N ASP A 64 -6.43 9.28 11.94
CA ASP A 64 -7.47 9.18 12.96
C ASP A 64 -8.29 7.88 12.85
N THR A 65 -9.20 7.64 13.81
CA THR A 65 -10.00 6.41 13.88
C THR A 65 -10.85 6.17 12.63
N ASN A 66 -11.49 7.21 12.08
CA ASN A 66 -12.35 7.07 10.90
C ASN A 66 -11.54 6.67 9.67
N HIS A 67 -10.40 7.32 9.45
CA HIS A 67 -9.55 7.01 8.32
C HIS A 67 -8.80 5.69 8.49
N ARG A 68 -8.44 5.31 9.73
CA ARG A 68 -7.94 3.95 10.04
C ARG A 68 -8.94 2.87 9.62
N LEU A 69 -10.23 3.08 9.90
CA LEU A 69 -11.27 2.13 9.49
C LEU A 69 -11.33 1.98 7.96
N ASN A 70 -11.27 3.09 7.21
CA ASN A 70 -11.21 3.05 5.74
C ASN A 70 -10.00 2.27 5.21
N LEU A 71 -8.83 2.48 5.82
CA LEU A 71 -7.61 1.72 5.50
C LEU A 71 -7.78 0.22 5.81
N PHE A 72 -8.48 -0.13 6.89
CA PHE A 72 -8.80 -1.54 7.19
C PHE A 72 -9.75 -2.16 6.18
N TYR A 73 -10.78 -1.42 5.72
CA TYR A 73 -11.65 -1.89 4.64
C TYR A 73 -10.87 -2.16 3.36
N LEU A 74 -9.92 -1.30 3.01
CA LEU A 74 -9.00 -1.53 1.91
C LEU A 74 -8.17 -2.81 2.10
N ALA A 75 -7.52 -2.98 3.26
CA ALA A 75 -6.70 -4.16 3.54
C ALA A 75 -7.54 -5.44 3.42
N ASN A 76 -8.76 -5.42 3.97
CA ASN A 76 -9.70 -6.52 3.87
C ASN A 76 -10.05 -6.84 2.41
N ASP A 77 -10.42 -5.85 1.61
CA ASP A 77 -10.78 -6.08 0.20
C ASP A 77 -9.60 -6.65 -0.61
N VAL A 78 -8.37 -6.15 -0.38
CA VAL A 78 -7.16 -6.69 -1.03
C VAL A 78 -6.92 -8.15 -0.64
N ILE A 79 -6.97 -8.48 0.66
CA ILE A 79 -6.72 -9.85 1.16
C ILE A 79 -7.75 -10.84 0.61
N GLN A 80 -9.02 -10.42 0.54
CA GLN A 80 -10.10 -11.26 0.00
C GLN A 80 -9.94 -11.48 -1.51
N ASN A 81 -9.61 -10.43 -2.28
CA ASN A 81 -9.57 -10.52 -3.74
C ASN A 81 -8.22 -10.99 -4.32
N CYS A 82 -7.12 -10.89 -3.56
CA CYS A 82 -5.78 -11.15 -4.09
C CYS A 82 -5.57 -12.59 -4.61
N LYS A 83 -6.19 -13.61 -4.00
CA LYS A 83 -6.04 -15.02 -4.42
C LYS A 83 -6.61 -15.23 -5.83
N ARG A 84 -7.82 -14.73 -6.08
CA ARG A 84 -8.52 -14.85 -7.38
C ARG A 84 -7.76 -14.15 -8.52
N LYS A 85 -6.94 -13.14 -8.19
CA LYS A 85 -6.19 -12.31 -9.14
C LYS A 85 -4.69 -12.66 -9.21
N ASN A 86 -4.30 -13.84 -8.75
CA ASN A 86 -2.90 -14.32 -8.75
C ASN A 86 -1.93 -13.37 -7.99
N ALA A 87 -2.41 -12.77 -6.90
CA ALA A 87 -1.67 -11.82 -6.06
C ALA A 87 -1.58 -12.28 -4.59
N ILE A 88 -1.57 -13.60 -4.35
CA ILE A 88 -1.64 -14.21 -3.01
C ILE A 88 -0.55 -13.73 -2.04
N VAL A 89 0.55 -13.19 -2.57
CA VAL A 89 1.64 -12.54 -1.81
C VAL A 89 1.14 -11.48 -0.83
N TYR A 90 0.01 -10.81 -1.12
CA TYR A 90 -0.59 -9.86 -0.20
C TYR A 90 -1.07 -10.50 1.10
N ARG A 91 -1.50 -11.78 1.10
CA ARG A 91 -1.92 -12.45 2.34
C ARG A 91 -0.77 -12.54 3.33
N SER A 92 0.38 -13.03 2.88
CA SER A 92 1.57 -13.14 3.72
C SER A 92 2.07 -11.76 4.16
N ALA A 93 2.11 -10.79 3.24
CA ALA A 93 2.56 -9.44 3.56
C ALA A 93 1.67 -8.72 4.59
N PHE A 94 0.35 -8.85 4.49
CA PHE A 94 -0.57 -8.28 5.49
C PHE A 94 -0.53 -9.06 6.81
N ALA A 95 -0.36 -10.38 6.79
CA ALA A 95 -0.29 -11.19 8.01
C ALA A 95 0.82 -10.73 8.98
N GLU A 96 1.94 -10.24 8.45
CA GLU A 96 3.05 -9.71 9.26
C GLU A 96 2.71 -8.41 10.00
N VAL A 97 1.83 -7.57 9.44
CA VAL A 97 1.53 -6.23 9.98
C VAL A 97 0.19 -6.13 10.70
N LEU A 98 -0.76 -7.02 10.40
CA LEU A 98 -2.12 -7.00 10.95
C LEU A 98 -2.18 -7.07 12.48
N PRO A 99 -1.38 -7.90 13.19
CA PRO A 99 -1.43 -7.94 14.65
C PRO A 99 -1.13 -6.58 15.29
N ASN A 100 -0.10 -5.89 14.78
CA ASN A 100 0.26 -4.55 15.25
C ASN A 100 -0.78 -3.50 14.83
N ALA A 101 -1.32 -3.62 13.62
CA ALA A 101 -2.32 -2.70 13.10
C ALA A 101 -3.65 -2.77 13.88
N ALA A 102 -4.07 -3.97 14.29
CA ALA A 102 -5.32 -4.20 15.02
C ALA A 102 -5.36 -3.45 16.36
N LEU A 103 -4.20 -3.27 17.02
CA LEU A 103 -4.08 -2.49 18.26
C LEU A 103 -4.34 -0.99 18.06
N MET A 104 -4.33 -0.50 16.82
CA MET A 104 -4.50 0.91 16.47
C MET A 104 -5.95 1.29 16.19
N VAL A 105 -6.86 0.31 16.07
CA VAL A 105 -8.29 0.54 15.89
C VAL A 105 -8.94 0.25 17.24
N LYS A 106 -9.24 1.31 17.98
CA LYS A 106 -9.94 1.30 19.26
C LYS A 106 -11.19 2.16 19.17
#